data_AF-A0A0M3K125-F1
#
_entry.id   AF-A0A0M3K125-F1
#
_cell.length_a   1.000
_cell.length_b   1.000
_cell.length_c   1.000
_cell.angle_alpha   90.00
_cell.angle_beta   90.00
_cell.angle_gamma   90.00
#
_symmetry.space_group_name_H-M   'P 1'
#
loop_
_entity.id
_entity.type
_entity.pdbx_description
1 polymer ?
#
loop_
_entity_poly.entity_id
_entity_poly.type
_entity_poly.pdbx_seq_one_letter_code
_entity_poly.pdbx_strand_id
1 'polypeptide(L)'
;LDQQNLAHIKEICAVMATELGEPDVAIGITYISIGLLYVILYVPCMFGILHPSNFKHPCYKIMAVMGVIDILTLTIGIISGYFSLVGGSVCNSTTFMIICGNCVMGFWSTYCGVSIYLGINRCGDVYGSPLMDVLFKGYRTWLFMLIPLSLGLSVMLFGPTMYYNGNRGTWFFDADINDSHVRVFCEQKLRYPFYNVAAPVTIGGDTL
;
A
#
# COMPACT_ATOMS: atom_id res chain seq x y z
N LEU A 1 -4.62 -27.06 -17.09
CA LEU A 1 -5.44 -26.68 -15.92
C LEU A 1 -6.66 -27.57 -15.94
N ASP A 2 -6.83 -28.39 -14.90
CA ASP A 2 -7.89 -29.38 -14.80
C ASP A 2 -9.27 -28.72 -14.59
N GLN A 3 -10.32 -29.32 -15.14
CA GLN A 3 -11.69 -28.80 -15.16
C GLN A 3 -12.27 -28.67 -13.73
N GLN A 4 -11.79 -29.50 -12.81
CA GLN A 4 -12.11 -29.48 -11.37
C GLN A 4 -11.52 -28.26 -10.65
N ASN A 5 -10.30 -27.83 -10.98
CA ASN A 5 -9.68 -26.63 -10.43
C ASN A 5 -10.41 -25.36 -10.86
N LEU A 6 -10.96 -25.33 -12.07
CA LEU A 6 -11.72 -24.19 -12.56
C LEU A 6 -13.09 -24.05 -11.85
N ALA A 7 -13.76 -25.16 -11.55
CA ALA A 7 -15.01 -25.16 -10.80
C ALA A 7 -14.80 -24.64 -9.38
N HIS A 8 -13.74 -25.12 -8.72
CA HIS A 8 -13.41 -24.69 -7.36
C HIS A 8 -13.03 -23.20 -7.28
N ILE A 9 -12.26 -22.67 -8.23
CA ILE A 9 -11.93 -21.23 -8.29
C ILE A 9 -13.19 -20.36 -8.47
N LYS A 10 -14.16 -20.81 -9.27
CA LYS A 10 -15.42 -20.08 -9.45
C LYS A 10 -16.25 -20.02 -8.17
N GLU A 11 -16.26 -21.08 -7.40
CA GLU A 11 -16.96 -21.15 -6.11
C GLU A 11 -16.32 -20.20 -5.09
N ILE A 12 -14.99 -20.25 -4.93
CA ILE A 12 -14.22 -19.31 -4.09
C ILE A 12 -14.53 -17.86 -4.51
N CYS A 13 -14.59 -17.61 -5.82
CA CYS A 13 -14.91 -16.29 -6.34
C CYS A 13 -16.32 -15.80 -6.06
N ALA A 14 -17.31 -16.70 -6.09
CA ALA A 14 -18.68 -16.36 -5.75
C ALA A 14 -18.78 -15.93 -4.28
N VAL A 15 -18.14 -16.67 -3.37
CA VAL A 15 -18.11 -16.35 -1.93
C VAL A 15 -17.39 -15.03 -1.68
N MET A 16 -16.24 -14.77 -2.31
CA MET A 16 -15.54 -13.50 -2.15
C MET A 16 -16.34 -12.31 -2.69
N ALA A 17 -17.09 -12.50 -3.79
CA ALA A 17 -17.94 -11.44 -4.33
C ALA A 17 -19.10 -11.09 -3.39
N THR A 18 -19.70 -12.08 -2.71
CA THR A 18 -20.81 -11.83 -1.77
C THR A 18 -20.35 -11.25 -0.43
N GLU A 19 -19.18 -11.68 0.08
CA GLU A 19 -18.73 -11.29 1.43
C GLU A 19 -17.88 -10.00 1.44
N LEU A 20 -17.16 -9.69 0.36
CA LEU A 20 -16.27 -8.52 0.27
C LEU A 20 -16.71 -7.49 -0.78
N GLY A 21 -17.62 -7.86 -1.68
CA GLY A 21 -17.95 -7.11 -2.88
C GLY A 21 -19.26 -6.33 -2.81
N GLU A 22 -19.79 -6.04 -1.63
CA GLU A 22 -20.97 -5.16 -1.56
C GLU A 22 -20.57 -3.72 -1.90
N PRO A 23 -21.26 -3.07 -2.85
CA PRO A 23 -20.95 -1.70 -3.23
C PRO A 23 -21.43 -0.73 -2.14
N ASP A 24 -20.52 0.10 -1.63
CA ASP A 24 -20.83 1.22 -0.75
C ASP A 24 -20.54 2.54 -1.46
N VAL A 25 -21.61 3.17 -1.92
CA VAL A 25 -21.55 4.44 -2.67
C VAL A 25 -21.06 5.59 -1.79
N ALA A 26 -21.42 5.61 -0.50
CA ALA A 26 -21.06 6.69 0.41
C ALA A 26 -19.55 6.69 0.69
N ILE A 27 -19.00 5.51 0.97
CA ILE A 27 -17.55 5.33 1.16
C ILE A 27 -16.80 5.66 -0.12
N GLY A 28 -17.26 5.15 -1.27
CA GLY A 28 -16.62 5.39 -2.55
C GLY A 28 -16.53 6.87 -2.94
N ILE A 29 -17.65 7.61 -2.82
CA ILE A 29 -17.68 9.06 -3.07
C ILE A 29 -16.77 9.81 -2.10
N THR A 30 -16.74 9.41 -0.83
CA THR A 30 -15.91 10.04 0.19
C THR A 30 -14.42 9.90 -0.15
N TYR A 31 -13.96 8.69 -0.46
CA TYR A 31 -12.56 8.45 -0.85
C TYR A 31 -12.15 9.22 -2.10
N ILE A 32 -12.99 9.23 -3.14
CA ILE A 32 -12.68 9.95 -4.38
C ILE A 32 -12.63 11.46 -4.14
N SER A 33 -13.60 12.01 -3.41
CA SER A 33 -13.70 13.45 -3.14
C SER A 33 -12.51 13.93 -2.30
N ILE A 34 -12.19 13.21 -1.22
CA ILE A 34 -11.06 13.53 -0.34
C ILE A 34 -9.73 13.34 -1.08
N GLY A 35 -9.58 12.26 -1.83
CA GLY A 35 -8.38 11.99 -2.63
C GLY A 35 -8.09 13.10 -3.64
N LEU A 36 -9.10 13.51 -4.42
CA LEU A 36 -8.96 14.60 -5.37
C LEU A 36 -8.63 15.93 -4.70
N LEU A 37 -9.31 16.26 -3.60
CA LEU A 37 -9.05 17.48 -2.83
C LEU A 37 -7.59 17.54 -2.37
N TYR A 38 -7.07 16.46 -1.77
CA TYR A 38 -5.70 16.43 -1.29
C TYR A 38 -4.68 16.43 -2.42
N VAL A 39 -4.91 15.72 -3.53
CA VAL A 39 -4.02 15.79 -4.70
C VAL A 39 -3.91 17.22 -5.23
N ILE A 40 -5.03 17.95 -5.32
CA ILE A 40 -5.02 19.36 -5.73
C ILE A 40 -4.22 20.23 -4.75
N LEU A 41 -4.37 20.00 -3.44
CA LEU A 41 -3.61 20.71 -2.41
C LEU A 41 -2.12 20.36 -2.40
N TYR A 42 -1.75 19.14 -2.79
CA TYR A 42 -0.35 18.71 -2.85
C TYR A 42 0.43 19.42 -3.96
N VAL A 43 -0.22 19.76 -5.08
CA VAL A 43 0.44 20.44 -6.21
C VAL A 43 1.14 21.75 -5.79
N PRO A 44 0.48 22.76 -5.20
CA PRO A 44 1.14 23.99 -4.78
C PRO A 44 2.16 23.76 -3.66
N CYS A 45 1.91 22.81 -2.75
CA CYS A 45 2.86 22.43 -1.71
C CYS A 45 4.18 21.90 -2.30
N MET A 46 4.09 21.03 -3.31
CA MET A 46 5.25 20.50 -3.99
C MET A 46 6.02 21.58 -4.75
N PHE A 47 5.34 22.53 -5.40
CA PHE A 47 6.02 23.67 -6.03
C PHE A 47 6.85 24.50 -5.03
N GLY A 48 6.31 24.77 -3.83
CA GLY A 48 7.04 25.49 -2.78
C GLY A 48 8.23 24.71 -2.21
N ILE A 49 8.07 23.39 -2.03
CA ILE A 49 9.12 22.51 -1.51
C ILE A 49 10.27 22.35 -2.53
N LEU A 50 9.94 22.19 -3.81
CA LEU A 50 10.90 21.99 -4.89
C LEU A 50 11.60 23.29 -5.34
N HIS A 51 11.24 24.44 -4.76
CA HIS A 51 11.89 25.70 -5.09
C HIS A 51 13.42 25.63 -4.79
N PRO A 52 14.30 26.02 -5.74
CA PRO A 52 15.75 25.85 -5.60
C PRO A 52 16.37 26.52 -4.38
N SER A 53 15.76 27.59 -3.84
CA SER A 53 16.22 28.24 -2.62
C SER A 53 16.09 27.33 -1.40
N ASN A 54 15.01 26.55 -1.34
CA ASN A 54 14.63 25.75 -0.19
C ASN A 54 15.30 24.37 -0.24
N PHE A 55 15.47 23.83 -1.44
CA PHE A 55 16.02 22.50 -1.70
C PHE A 55 17.50 22.32 -1.29
N LYS A 56 18.17 23.42 -0.92
CA LYS A 56 19.52 23.39 -0.34
C LYS A 56 19.54 22.71 1.02
N HIS A 57 18.45 22.82 1.79
CA HIS A 57 18.35 22.24 3.12
C HIS A 57 17.89 20.77 3.06
N PRO A 58 18.48 19.88 3.88
CA PRO A 58 18.15 18.45 3.87
C PRO A 58 16.68 18.17 4.18
N CYS A 59 16.07 18.97 5.06
CA CYS A 59 14.66 18.85 5.39
C CYS A 59 13.74 18.94 4.15
N TYR A 60 13.98 19.88 3.25
CA TYR A 60 13.16 20.02 2.03
C TYR A 60 13.32 18.85 1.07
N LYS A 61 14.50 18.21 1.04
CA LYS A 61 14.71 16.97 0.27
C LYS A 61 13.87 15.82 0.83
N ILE A 62 13.85 15.67 2.16
CA ILE A 62 13.04 14.64 2.84
C ILE A 62 11.54 14.91 2.62
N MET A 63 11.10 16.15 2.79
CA MET A 63 9.70 16.55 2.57
C MET A 63 9.26 16.35 1.12
N ALA A 64 10.15 16.56 0.14
CA ALA A 64 9.84 16.28 -1.26
C ALA A 64 9.60 14.79 -1.54
N VAL A 65 10.45 13.91 -1.00
CA VAL A 65 10.25 12.47 -1.15
C VAL A 65 8.98 12.01 -0.44
N MET A 66 8.75 12.48 0.79
CA MET A 66 7.50 12.21 1.52
C MET A 66 6.28 12.64 0.70
N GLY A 67 6.30 13.85 0.13
CA GLY A 67 5.18 14.35 -0.66
C GLY A 67 4.95 13.59 -1.96
N VAL A 68 6.00 13.04 -2.60
CA VAL A 68 5.83 12.11 -3.73
C VAL A 68 5.13 10.82 -3.27
N ILE A 69 5.54 10.25 -2.13
CA ILE A 69 4.88 9.05 -1.57
C ILE A 69 3.41 9.34 -1.23
N ASP A 70 3.10 10.53 -0.70
CA ASP A 70 1.72 10.93 -0.38
C ASP A 70 0.83 11.04 -1.63
N ILE A 71 1.35 11.57 -2.73
CA ILE A 71 0.59 11.61 -4.00
C ILE A 71 0.32 10.19 -4.51
N LEU A 72 1.30 9.28 -4.38
CA LEU A 72 1.14 7.88 -4.76
C LEU A 72 0.11 7.16 -3.89
N THR A 73 0.12 7.36 -2.56
CA THR A 73 -0.87 6.77 -1.65
C THR A 73 -2.27 7.33 -1.87
N LEU A 74 -2.40 8.64 -2.12
CA LEU A 74 -3.69 9.26 -2.46
C LEU A 74 -4.26 8.70 -3.77
N THR A 75 -3.41 8.40 -4.76
CA THR A 75 -3.84 7.75 -6.01
C THR A 75 -4.45 6.37 -5.73
N ILE A 76 -3.84 5.59 -4.83
CA ILE A 76 -4.42 4.31 -4.39
C ILE A 76 -5.71 4.52 -3.59
N GLY A 77 -5.82 5.59 -2.82
CA GLY A 77 -7.06 5.97 -2.13
C GLY A 77 -8.22 6.21 -3.11
N ILE A 78 -7.96 6.90 -4.23
CA ILE A 78 -8.96 7.10 -5.29
C ILE A 78 -9.36 5.76 -5.94
N ILE A 79 -8.38 4.89 -6.21
CA ILE A 79 -8.63 3.52 -6.73
C ILE A 79 -9.48 2.72 -5.73
N SER A 80 -9.19 2.85 -4.43
CA SER A 80 -9.97 2.20 -3.37
C SER A 80 -11.41 2.69 -3.36
N GLY A 81 -11.63 4.00 -3.56
CA GLY A 81 -12.97 4.56 -3.71
C GLY A 81 -13.70 4.02 -4.94
N TYR A 82 -13.01 3.85 -6.07
CA TYR A 82 -13.58 3.17 -7.25
C TYR A 82 -13.97 1.71 -6.93
N PHE A 83 -13.14 0.98 -6.18
CA PHE A 83 -13.49 -0.35 -5.73
C PHE A 83 -14.72 -0.36 -4.82
N SER A 84 -14.88 0.60 -3.91
CA SER A 84 -16.11 0.70 -3.09
C SER A 84 -17.35 0.94 -3.94
N LEU A 85 -17.27 1.77 -4.98
CA LEU A 85 -18.40 2.08 -5.86
C LEU A 85 -18.88 0.85 -6.66
N VAL A 86 -17.94 0.05 -7.14
CA VAL A 86 -18.23 -1.11 -8.01
C VAL A 86 -18.50 -2.38 -7.18
N GLY A 87 -18.16 -2.39 -5.88
CA GLY A 87 -18.11 -3.64 -5.12
C GLY A 87 -16.97 -4.54 -5.61
N GLY A 88 -15.83 -3.92 -5.93
CA GLY A 88 -14.68 -4.61 -6.50
C GLY A 88 -14.22 -5.74 -5.58
N SER A 89 -14.22 -6.97 -6.10
CA SER A 89 -13.67 -8.14 -5.42
C SER A 89 -12.40 -8.63 -6.12
N VAL A 90 -11.61 -9.44 -5.41
CA VAL A 90 -10.36 -10.03 -5.93
C VAL A 90 -10.62 -10.84 -7.21
N CYS A 91 -11.86 -11.27 -7.47
CA CYS A 91 -12.21 -12.04 -8.66
C CYS A 91 -12.49 -11.22 -9.91
N ASN A 92 -12.76 -9.92 -9.79
CA ASN A 92 -12.96 -9.08 -10.97
C ASN A 92 -11.62 -8.76 -11.65
N SER A 93 -10.59 -8.47 -10.86
CA SER A 93 -9.22 -8.28 -11.35
C SER A 93 -8.19 -8.63 -10.27
N THR A 94 -7.87 -9.92 -10.16
CA THR A 94 -6.97 -10.47 -9.12
C THR A 94 -5.60 -9.81 -9.15
N THR A 95 -4.99 -9.71 -10.33
CA THR A 95 -3.66 -9.12 -10.49
C THR A 95 -3.65 -7.64 -10.07
N PHE A 96 -4.67 -6.87 -10.45
CA PHE A 96 -4.75 -5.45 -10.12
C PHE A 96 -4.92 -5.23 -8.61
N MET A 97 -5.82 -5.97 -7.96
CA MET A 97 -6.00 -5.88 -6.51
C MET A 97 -4.76 -6.25 -5.72
N ILE A 98 -4.06 -7.33 -6.11
CA ILE A 98 -2.81 -7.75 -5.44
C ILE A 98 -1.73 -6.68 -5.56
N ILE A 99 -1.56 -6.11 -6.76
CA ILE A 99 -0.60 -5.02 -6.97
C ILE A 99 -0.96 -3.82 -6.10
N CYS A 100 -2.22 -3.39 -6.10
CA CYS A 100 -2.67 -2.29 -5.26
C CYS A 100 -2.43 -2.56 -3.77
N GLY A 101 -2.80 -3.74 -3.27
CA GLY A 101 -2.61 -4.13 -1.86
C GLY A 101 -1.14 -4.13 -1.43
N ASN A 102 -0.24 -4.63 -2.28
CA ASN A 102 1.20 -4.55 -2.04
C ASN A 102 1.71 -3.11 -2.04
N CYS A 103 1.23 -2.27 -2.96
CA CYS A 103 1.60 -0.86 -3.00
C CYS A 103 1.12 -0.10 -1.77
N VAL A 104 -0.08 -0.39 -1.23
CA VAL A 104 -0.57 0.20 0.03
C VAL A 104 0.45 -0.04 1.15
N MET A 105 0.87 -1.29 1.37
CA MET A 105 1.83 -1.62 2.42
C MET A 105 3.22 -1.07 2.17
N GLY A 106 3.71 -1.16 0.94
CA GLY A 106 5.01 -0.64 0.55
C GLY A 106 5.12 0.86 0.77
N PHE A 107 4.12 1.62 0.31
CA PHE A 107 4.10 3.07 0.48
C PHE A 107 3.85 3.49 1.92
N TRP A 108 2.99 2.80 2.67
CA TRP A 108 2.79 3.09 4.09
C TRP A 108 4.08 2.88 4.90
N SER A 109 4.76 1.75 4.67
CA SER A 109 6.04 1.45 5.33
C SER A 109 7.12 2.49 4.98
N THR A 110 7.19 2.88 3.71
CA THR A 110 8.09 3.94 3.24
C THR A 110 7.80 5.26 3.93
N TYR A 111 6.52 5.66 3.97
CA TYR A 111 6.08 6.90 4.61
C TYR A 111 6.49 6.96 6.08
N CYS A 112 6.27 5.88 6.84
CA CYS A 112 6.69 5.78 8.23
C CYS A 112 8.22 5.92 8.38
N GLY A 113 9.00 5.27 7.53
CA GLY A 113 10.46 5.38 7.55
C GLY A 113 10.94 6.80 7.24
N VAL A 114 10.35 7.45 6.23
CA VAL A 114 10.69 8.82 5.84
C VAL A 114 10.26 9.84 6.90
N SER A 115 9.13 9.63 7.59
CA SER A 115 8.65 10.53 8.65
C SER A 115 9.52 10.48 9.90
N ILE A 116 10.03 9.30 10.27
CA ILE A 116 11.04 9.17 11.32
C ILE A 116 12.30 9.94 10.94
N TYR A 117 12.77 9.82 9.68
CA TYR A 117 13.93 10.57 9.19
C TYR A 117 13.73 12.09 9.26
N LEU A 118 12.53 12.57 8.91
CA LEU A 118 12.16 13.97 9.03
C LEU A 118 12.20 14.42 10.50
N GLY A 119 11.67 13.61 11.42
CA GLY A 119 11.71 13.87 12.86
C GLY A 119 13.14 13.99 13.39
N ILE A 120 14.02 13.06 12.99
CA ILE A 120 15.44 13.10 13.36
C ILE A 120 16.12 14.35 12.82
N ASN A 121 15.85 14.75 11.56
CA ASN A 121 16.37 15.99 11.00
C ASN A 121 15.93 17.21 11.83
N ARG A 122 14.67 17.24 12.29
CA ARG A 122 14.16 18.35 13.12
C ARG A 122 14.78 18.38 14.51
N CYS A 123 14.98 17.23 15.15
CA CYS A 123 15.73 17.16 16.39
C CYS A 123 17.16 17.67 16.18
N GLY A 124 17.80 17.28 15.07
CA GLY A 124 19.16 17.69 14.77
C GLY A 124 19.36 19.19 14.60
N ASP A 125 18.41 19.85 13.93
CA ASP A 125 18.39 21.31 13.77
C ASP A 125 18.30 22.04 15.13
N VAL A 126 17.64 21.44 16.13
CA VAL A 126 17.46 22.02 17.49
C VAL A 126 18.68 21.78 18.38
N TYR A 127 19.21 20.55 18.39
CA TYR A 127 20.30 20.17 19.30
C TYR A 127 21.70 20.51 18.76
N GLY A 128 21.84 20.85 17.47
CA GLY A 128 23.13 21.21 16.86
C GLY A 128 24.17 20.09 16.93
N SER A 129 23.72 18.82 16.88
CA SER A 129 24.60 17.67 17.11
C SER A 129 25.50 17.37 15.90
N PRO A 130 26.81 17.10 16.09
CA PRO A 130 27.74 16.78 15.00
C PRO A 130 27.37 15.49 14.25
N LEU A 131 26.57 14.60 14.86
CA LEU A 131 26.01 13.42 14.19
C LEU A 131 25.08 13.79 13.03
N MET A 132 24.37 14.92 13.16
CA MET A 132 23.39 15.39 12.17
C MET A 132 24.08 15.99 10.94
N ASP A 133 25.24 16.61 11.15
CA ASP A 133 26.12 17.03 10.07
C ASP A 133 26.74 15.85 9.30
N VAL A 134 26.83 14.67 9.89
CA VAL A 134 27.29 13.46 9.18
C VAL A 134 26.16 12.87 8.34
N LEU A 135 24.94 12.76 8.91
CA LEU A 135 23.77 12.17 8.25
C LEU A 135 23.19 13.05 7.15
N PHE A 136 23.04 14.36 7.39
CA PHE A 136 22.21 15.24 6.57
C PHE A 136 23.00 16.20 5.67
N LYS A 137 24.32 16.03 5.55
CA LYS A 137 25.17 16.94 4.77
C LYS A 137 25.30 16.52 3.31
N GLY A 138 24.93 17.45 2.42
CA GLY A 138 25.16 17.36 0.97
C GLY A 138 24.37 16.22 0.31
N TYR A 139 25.09 15.27 -0.29
CA TYR A 139 24.51 14.12 -1.00
C TYR A 139 24.17 12.95 -0.05
N ARG A 140 24.72 12.93 1.16
CA ARG A 140 24.55 11.82 2.12
C ARG A 140 23.10 11.66 2.54
N THR A 141 22.35 12.76 2.62
CA THR A 141 20.90 12.74 2.86
C THR A 141 20.17 11.83 1.89
N TRP A 142 20.52 11.87 0.60
CA TRP A 142 19.92 11.00 -0.42
C TRP A 142 20.32 9.54 -0.21
N LEU A 143 21.60 9.28 0.10
CA LEU A 143 22.09 7.93 0.37
C LEU A 143 21.37 7.28 1.55
N PHE A 144 21.23 8.00 2.67
CA PHE A 144 20.54 7.51 3.85
C PHE A 144 19.03 7.37 3.64
N MET A 145 18.44 8.21 2.79
CA MET A 145 17.03 8.10 2.40
C MET A 145 16.73 6.88 1.53
N LEU A 146 17.73 6.30 0.86
CA LEU A 146 17.56 5.02 0.17
C LEU A 146 17.25 3.86 1.13
N ILE A 147 17.59 3.98 2.42
CA ILE A 147 17.32 2.93 3.41
C ILE A 147 15.80 2.73 3.60
N PRO A 148 15.00 3.75 4.02
CA PRO A 148 13.55 3.56 4.13
C PRO A 148 12.87 3.27 2.79
N LEU A 149 13.39 3.80 1.67
CA LEU A 149 12.87 3.49 0.33
C LEU A 149 13.09 2.02 -0.05
N SER A 150 14.28 1.48 0.21
CA SER A 150 14.60 0.07 -0.08
C SER A 150 13.89 -0.89 0.87
N LEU A 151 13.71 -0.51 2.14
CA LEU A 151 12.87 -1.26 3.07
C LEU A 151 11.42 -1.32 2.60
N GLY A 152 10.83 -0.18 2.25
CA GLY A 152 9.45 -0.13 1.74
C GLY A 152 9.28 -0.88 0.43
N LEU A 153 10.26 -0.81 -0.48
CA LEU A 153 10.27 -1.62 -1.70
C LEU A 153 10.35 -3.12 -1.40
N SER A 154 11.16 -3.51 -0.41
CA SER A 154 11.26 -4.91 0.02
C SER A 154 9.93 -5.41 0.59
N VAL A 155 9.23 -4.59 1.39
CA VAL A 155 7.88 -4.89 1.90
C VAL A 155 6.87 -4.96 0.74
N MET A 156 6.98 -4.11 -0.27
CA MET A 156 6.10 -4.14 -1.44
C MET A 156 6.26 -5.43 -2.26
N LEU A 157 7.48 -5.96 -2.37
CA LEU A 157 7.77 -7.15 -3.18
C LEU A 157 7.62 -8.46 -2.42
N PHE A 158 7.97 -8.49 -1.13
CA PHE A 158 8.05 -9.72 -0.34
C PHE A 158 7.11 -9.72 0.88
N GLY A 159 6.48 -8.60 1.18
CA GLY A 159 5.54 -8.49 2.29
C GLY A 159 4.18 -9.15 1.97
N PRO A 160 3.35 -9.35 3.02
CA PRO A 160 2.01 -9.88 2.85
C PRO A 160 1.13 -8.88 2.09
N THR A 161 0.40 -9.37 1.09
CA THR A 161 -0.59 -8.58 0.34
C THR A 161 -1.81 -8.27 1.20
N MET A 162 -2.30 -7.03 1.11
CA MET A 162 -3.59 -6.63 1.68
C MET A 162 -4.72 -6.82 0.66
N TYR A 163 -5.91 -7.13 1.17
CA TYR A 163 -7.14 -7.22 0.37
C TYR A 163 -8.08 -6.09 0.72
N TYR A 164 -8.74 -5.56 -0.29
CA TYR A 164 -9.77 -4.56 -0.10
C TYR A 164 -11.08 -5.24 0.31
N ASN A 165 -11.66 -4.78 1.41
CA ASN A 165 -12.98 -5.20 1.87
C ASN A 165 -13.97 -4.06 1.60
N GLY A 166 -14.91 -4.27 0.69
CA GLY A 166 -15.94 -3.30 0.31
C GLY A 166 -16.87 -2.95 1.48
N ASN A 167 -17.31 -3.94 2.26
CA ASN A 167 -18.23 -3.77 3.39
C ASN A 167 -17.66 -2.87 4.49
N ARG A 168 -16.34 -2.91 4.69
CA ARG A 168 -15.62 -2.07 5.67
C ARG A 168 -14.93 -0.86 5.05
N GLY A 169 -14.90 -0.77 3.72
CA GLY A 169 -14.27 0.31 2.99
C GLY A 169 -12.75 0.41 3.11
N THR A 170 -12.05 -0.64 3.57
CA THR A 170 -10.61 -0.56 3.89
C THR A 170 -9.83 -1.83 3.55
N TRP A 171 -8.51 -1.73 3.64
CA TRP A 171 -7.57 -2.81 3.33
C TRP A 171 -7.24 -3.61 4.60
N PHE A 172 -7.28 -4.95 4.51
CA PHE A 172 -6.93 -5.86 5.60
C PHE A 172 -5.95 -6.94 5.14
N PHE A 173 -5.14 -7.46 6.08
CA PHE A 173 -4.28 -8.62 5.84
C PHE A 173 -5.04 -9.95 5.85
N ASP A 174 -6.11 -10.01 6.65
CA ASP A 174 -7.00 -11.15 6.70
C ASP A 174 -8.29 -10.76 6.00
N ALA A 175 -8.75 -11.63 5.11
CA ALA A 175 -10.04 -11.45 4.49
C ALA A 175 -11.07 -11.95 5.51
N ASP A 176 -11.84 -11.02 6.09
CA ASP A 176 -12.89 -11.33 7.07
C ASP A 176 -14.07 -12.03 6.38
N ILE A 177 -13.83 -13.27 6.00
CA ILE A 177 -14.71 -14.16 5.27
C ILE A 177 -15.16 -15.25 6.25
N ASN A 178 -16.47 -15.48 6.29
CA ASN A 178 -17.06 -16.47 7.17
C ASN A 178 -16.67 -17.92 6.78
N ASP A 179 -16.43 -18.15 5.49
CA ASP A 179 -15.95 -19.42 4.94
C ASP A 179 -14.44 -19.65 5.23
N SER A 180 -14.15 -20.69 6.02
CA SER A 180 -12.79 -21.06 6.42
C SER A 180 -11.94 -21.61 5.27
N HIS A 181 -12.53 -22.27 4.28
CA HIS A 181 -11.81 -22.81 3.12
C HIS A 181 -11.31 -21.67 2.23
N VAL A 182 -12.16 -20.68 1.99
CA VAL A 182 -11.81 -19.47 1.22
C VAL A 182 -10.75 -18.65 1.96
N ARG A 183 -10.88 -18.48 3.28
CA ARG A 183 -9.89 -17.78 4.09
C ARG A 183 -8.51 -18.43 3.99
N VAL A 184 -8.41 -19.74 4.16
CA VAL A 184 -7.13 -20.48 4.05
C VAL A 184 -6.53 -20.37 2.64
N PHE A 185 -7.36 -20.39 1.59
CA PHE A 185 -6.90 -20.18 0.22
C PHE A 185 -6.25 -18.80 0.02
N CYS A 186 -6.89 -17.73 0.49
CA CYS A 186 -6.34 -16.37 0.43
C CYS A 186 -5.04 -16.25 1.24
N GLU A 187 -5.02 -16.81 2.45
CA GLU A 187 -3.87 -16.82 3.35
C GLU A 187 -2.65 -17.54 2.76
N GLN A 188 -2.86 -18.67 2.08
CA GLN A 188 -1.75 -19.46 1.54
C GLN A 188 -1.31 -18.98 0.15
N LYS A 189 -2.25 -18.71 -0.76
CA LYS A 189 -1.92 -18.51 -2.17
C LYS A 189 -1.74 -17.05 -2.54
N LEU A 190 -2.51 -16.17 -1.92
CA LEU A 190 -2.57 -14.75 -2.29
C LEU A 190 -1.76 -13.86 -1.34
N ARG A 191 -1.45 -14.33 -0.13
CA ARG A 191 -0.68 -13.54 0.87
C ARG A 191 0.75 -13.26 0.42
N TYR A 192 1.43 -14.22 -0.21
CA TYR A 192 2.79 -14.03 -0.74
C TYR A 192 2.82 -14.43 -2.23
N PRO A 193 2.27 -13.59 -3.11
CA PRO A 193 2.01 -13.97 -4.50
C PRO A 193 3.30 -14.28 -5.27
N PHE A 194 4.45 -13.72 -4.88
CA PHE A 194 5.74 -13.99 -5.50
C PHE A 194 6.43 -15.25 -4.97
N TYR A 195 6.05 -15.72 -3.77
CA TYR A 195 6.66 -16.89 -3.13
C TYR A 195 5.83 -18.16 -3.30
N ASN A 196 4.51 -18.02 -3.31
CA ASN A 196 3.55 -19.13 -3.29
C ASN A 196 2.95 -19.48 -4.66
N VAL A 197 3.56 -19.01 -5.77
CA VAL A 197 3.15 -19.37 -7.14
C VAL A 197 3.12 -20.91 -7.35
N ALA A 198 3.98 -21.64 -6.64
CA ALA A 198 4.14 -23.09 -6.77
C ALA A 198 3.74 -23.90 -5.52
N ALA A 199 3.21 -23.26 -4.47
CA ALA A 199 2.86 -23.97 -3.24
C ALA A 199 1.48 -24.68 -3.38
N PRO A 200 1.38 -25.99 -3.08
CA PRO A 200 0.09 -26.67 -3.01
C PRO A 200 -0.78 -26.08 -1.89
N VAL A 201 -2.09 -26.07 -2.09
CA VAL A 201 -3.03 -25.50 -1.11
C VAL A 201 -3.39 -26.60 -0.13
N THR A 202 -3.10 -26.44 1.15
CA THR A 202 -3.38 -27.45 2.18
C THR A 202 -4.61 -27.02 2.98
N ILE A 203 -5.70 -27.77 2.86
CA ILE A 203 -6.96 -27.52 3.57
C ILE A 203 -7.26 -28.71 4.47
N GLY A 204 -7.33 -28.50 5.79
CA GLY A 204 -7.80 -29.53 6.72
C GLY A 204 -6.97 -30.82 6.81
N GLY A 205 -5.73 -30.83 6.28
CA GLY A 205 -4.86 -32.01 6.25
C GLY A 205 -4.72 -32.64 4.86
N ASP A 206 -5.55 -32.24 3.90
CA ASP A 206 -5.48 -32.70 2.51
C ASP A 206 -4.79 -31.63 1.63
N THR A 207 -3.78 -32.04 0.88
CA THR A 207 -3.10 -31.23 -0.13
C THR A 207 -3.86 -31.28 -1.46
N LEU A 208 -4.30 -30.12 -1.94
CA LEU A 208 -4.87 -29.88 -3.28
C LEU A 208 -3.82 -29.39 -4.27
#